data_AF-A0A7V5CXB6-F1
#
_entry.id   AF-A0A7V5CXB6-F1
#
_cell.length_a   1.000
_cell.length_b   1.000
_cell.length_c   1.000
_cell.angle_alpha   90.00
_cell.angle_beta   90.00
_cell.angle_gamma   90.00
#
_symmetry.space_group_name_H-M   'P 1'
#
loop_
_entity.id
_entity.type
_entity.pdbx_description
1 polymer ?
#
loop_
_entity_poly.entity_id
_entity_poly.type
_entity_poly.pdbx_seq_one_letter_code
_entity_poly.pdbx_strand_id
1 'polypeptide(L)'
;MSDFYRDRDQRGAPLEELIVQHLYSQGIPVGFNPFSGTEDPRREDFDIYVGQPEDNPLLLEVKMDWGSAFTGNIFVEEKAIRNSKAHKFVYGRLFLNVFDRQHLLEMYHAKQRTRRADGSYMERDLYRHLTGGDQASNRGMLLDWKTVKANSQPFWVLSKQLSNSK
;
A
#
# COMPACT_ATOMS: atom_id res chain seq x y z
N MET A 1 7.22 -18.78 22.25
CA MET A 1 6.24 -18.54 21.16
C MET A 1 5.60 -17.15 21.25
N SER A 2 6.28 -16.13 21.82
CA SER A 2 5.70 -14.80 22.07
C SER A 2 6.43 -13.61 21.44
N ASP A 3 7.63 -13.80 20.90
CA ASP A 3 8.47 -12.64 20.51
C ASP A 3 8.40 -12.34 19.00
N PHE A 4 8.04 -13.32 18.17
CA PHE A 4 7.95 -13.13 16.71
C PHE A 4 6.75 -12.27 16.29
N TYR A 5 5.63 -12.33 17.03
CA TYR A 5 4.44 -11.52 16.75
C TYR A 5 4.57 -10.07 17.22
N ARG A 6 5.32 -9.82 18.31
CA ARG A 6 5.66 -8.45 18.75
C ARG A 6 6.64 -7.76 17.80
N ASP A 7 7.58 -8.51 17.22
CA ASP A 7 8.59 -7.98 16.29
C ASP A 7 8.00 -7.62 14.90
N ARG A 8 6.88 -8.24 14.50
CA ARG A 8 6.21 -8.01 13.22
C ARG A 8 5.44 -6.67 13.16
N ASP A 9 4.60 -6.42 14.16
CA ASP A 9 3.81 -5.18 14.23
C ASP A 9 4.73 -3.95 14.50
N GLN A 10 5.95 -4.17 15.03
CA GLN A 10 6.96 -3.12 15.25
C GLN A 10 7.79 -2.75 14.01
N ARG A 11 7.73 -3.49 12.89
CA ARG A 11 8.50 -3.15 11.67
C ARG A 11 7.81 -2.12 10.78
N GLY A 12 6.48 -2.05 10.82
CA GLY A 12 5.66 -1.04 10.13
C GLY A 12 5.44 0.23 10.95
N ALA A 13 5.32 0.08 12.27
CA ALA A 13 5.06 1.17 13.21
C ALA A 13 5.98 2.41 13.05
N PRO A 14 7.30 2.30 12.80
CA PRO A 14 8.16 3.46 12.62
C PRO A 14 7.75 4.32 11.42
N LEU A 15 7.20 3.73 10.36
CA LEU A 15 6.73 4.48 9.20
C LEU A 15 5.40 5.17 9.45
N GLU A 16 4.49 4.45 10.10
CA GLU A 16 3.17 4.95 10.46
C GLU A 16 3.29 6.15 11.41
N GLU A 17 4.12 6.04 12.44
CA GLU A 17 4.42 7.13 13.38
C GLU A 17 4.93 8.39 12.67
N LEU A 18 5.87 8.24 11.73
CA LEU A 18 6.39 9.39 10.96
C LEU A 18 5.32 10.05 10.10
N ILE A 19 4.45 9.26 9.46
CA ILE A 19 3.34 9.77 8.66
C ILE A 19 2.35 10.53 9.55
N VAL A 20 1.96 9.95 10.69
CA VAL A 20 1.04 10.58 11.65
C VAL A 20 1.65 11.88 12.19
N GLN A 21 2.89 11.87 12.65
CA GLN A 21 3.58 13.06 13.17
C GLN A 21 3.65 14.17 12.12
N HIS A 22 3.99 13.82 10.87
CA HIS A 22 4.06 14.79 9.77
C HIS A 22 2.69 15.43 9.51
N LEU A 23 1.62 14.64 9.36
CA LEU A 23 0.28 15.15 9.11
C LEU A 23 -0.24 15.99 10.29
N TYR A 24 -0.02 15.51 11.52
CA TYR A 24 -0.37 16.23 12.74
C TYR A 24 0.33 17.59 12.83
N SER A 25 1.62 17.66 12.48
CA SER A 25 2.38 18.93 12.47
C SER A 25 1.85 19.96 11.47
N GLN A 26 1.07 19.53 10.46
CA GLN A 26 0.38 20.40 9.50
C GLN A 26 -1.04 20.77 9.97
N GLY A 27 -1.42 20.39 11.19
CA GLY A 27 -2.76 20.57 11.73
C GLY A 27 -3.82 19.81 10.95
N ILE A 28 -3.47 18.64 10.40
CA ILE A 28 -4.40 17.72 9.75
C ILE A 28 -4.84 16.70 10.81
N PRO A 29 -6.16 16.52 11.08
CA PRO A 29 -6.63 15.46 11.96
C PRO A 29 -6.18 14.09 11.45
N VAL A 30 -5.57 13.29 12.31
CA VAL A 30 -4.99 12.00 11.93
C VAL A 30 -4.89 11.10 13.15
N GLY A 31 -5.03 9.78 12.97
CA GLY A 31 -4.80 8.80 14.00
C GLY A 31 -4.57 7.39 13.45
N PHE A 32 -4.16 6.48 14.33
CA PHE A 32 -3.97 5.07 13.99
C PHE A 32 -5.29 4.32 14.02
N ASN A 33 -5.37 3.22 13.28
CA ASN A 33 -6.48 2.28 13.41
C ASN A 33 -6.59 1.81 14.87
N PRO A 34 -7.73 2.03 15.55
CA PRO A 34 -7.89 1.65 16.96
C PRO A 34 -8.05 0.14 17.16
N PHE A 35 -8.25 -0.63 16.09
CA PHE A 35 -8.44 -2.09 16.15
C PHE A 35 -7.14 -2.82 15.79
N SER A 36 -6.72 -3.73 16.68
CA SER A 36 -5.51 -4.55 16.51
C SER A 36 -5.85 -6.01 16.28
N GLY A 37 -4.96 -6.74 15.60
CA GLY A 37 -5.08 -8.19 15.38
C GLY A 37 -5.76 -8.53 14.05
N THR A 38 -5.27 -9.60 13.41
CA THR A 38 -5.69 -9.99 12.04
C THR A 38 -7.05 -10.68 11.97
N GLU A 39 -7.69 -10.93 13.11
CA GLU A 39 -9.00 -11.60 13.19
C GLU A 39 -10.15 -10.65 13.55
N ASP A 40 -9.87 -9.39 13.89
CA ASP A 40 -10.93 -8.43 14.20
C ASP A 40 -11.56 -7.88 12.90
N PRO A 41 -12.83 -8.20 12.60
CA PRO A 41 -13.47 -7.75 11.37
C PRO A 41 -13.63 -6.23 11.29
N ARG A 42 -13.55 -5.51 12.42
CA ARG A 42 -13.65 -4.04 12.48
C ARG A 42 -12.37 -3.34 12.06
N ARG A 43 -11.25 -4.07 11.98
CA ARG A 43 -9.97 -3.51 11.54
C ARG A 43 -10.07 -2.97 10.12
N GLU A 44 -10.90 -3.58 9.28
CA GLU A 44 -11.06 -3.18 7.88
C GLU A 44 -9.73 -3.11 7.09
N ASP A 45 -8.67 -3.72 7.64
CA ASP A 45 -7.31 -3.78 7.12
C ASP A 45 -6.79 -2.42 6.58
N PHE A 46 -6.87 -1.35 7.39
CA PHE A 46 -6.13 -0.08 7.19
C PHE A 46 -5.22 0.19 8.41
N ASP A 47 -4.24 1.09 8.28
CA ASP A 47 -3.30 1.42 9.36
C ASP A 47 -3.53 2.82 9.96
N ILE A 48 -3.87 3.82 9.12
CA ILE A 48 -4.06 5.23 9.52
C ILE A 48 -5.38 5.76 8.98
N TYR A 49 -6.09 6.59 9.75
CA TYR A 49 -7.17 7.43 9.25
C TYR A 49 -6.75 8.90 9.25
N VAL A 50 -7.16 9.65 8.23
CA VAL A 50 -6.91 11.09 8.07
C VAL A 50 -8.23 11.82 7.92
N GLY A 51 -8.47 12.84 8.74
CA GLY A 51 -9.76 13.47 8.93
C GLY A 51 -10.41 13.04 10.25
N GLN A 52 -11.61 13.57 10.52
CA GLN A 52 -12.40 13.12 11.67
C GLN A 52 -13.01 11.74 11.36
N PRO A 53 -13.00 10.79 12.31
CA PRO A 53 -13.58 9.46 12.10
C PRO A 53 -15.07 9.50 11.69
N GLU A 54 -15.79 10.50 12.17
CA GLU A 54 -17.23 10.70 11.94
C GLU A 54 -17.54 11.22 10.52
N ASP A 55 -16.54 11.80 9.82
CA ASP A 55 -16.72 12.56 8.58
C ASP A 55 -16.13 11.85 7.35
N ASN A 56 -16.28 10.51 7.28
CA ASN A 56 -15.77 9.67 6.19
C ASN A 56 -14.25 9.90 5.93
N PRO A 57 -13.39 9.48 6.87
CA PRO A 57 -11.97 9.78 6.83
C PRO A 57 -11.27 9.12 5.64
N LEU A 58 -10.17 9.73 5.18
CA LEU A 58 -9.24 9.09 4.27
C LEU A 58 -8.45 8.02 5.02
N LEU A 59 -8.81 6.77 4.79
CA LEU A 59 -8.09 5.59 5.23
C LEU A 59 -6.83 5.30 4.39
N LEU A 60 -5.71 5.02 5.06
CA LEU A 60 -4.41 4.70 4.49
C LEU A 60 -3.91 3.34 5.00
N GLU A 61 -3.39 2.51 4.09
CA GLU A 61 -2.56 1.35 4.41
C GLU A 61 -1.09 1.75 4.24
N VAL A 62 -0.24 1.46 5.23
CA VAL A 62 1.18 1.82 5.23
C VAL A 62 2.02 0.54 5.16
N LYS A 63 2.92 0.49 4.20
CA LYS A 63 3.81 -0.66 3.99
C LYS A 63 5.25 -0.20 3.92
N MET A 64 6.07 -0.67 4.84
CA MET A 64 7.52 -0.57 4.75
C MET A 64 8.06 -1.85 4.08
N ASP A 65 8.63 -1.71 2.88
CA ASP A 65 9.28 -2.82 2.19
C ASP A 65 10.79 -2.60 2.21
N TRP A 66 11.49 -3.20 3.17
CA TRP A 66 12.94 -3.05 3.32
C TRP A 66 13.72 -3.59 2.10
N GLY A 67 13.19 -4.59 1.39
CA GLY A 67 13.77 -5.09 0.15
C GLY A 67 13.63 -4.10 -1.01
N SER A 68 12.57 -3.28 -1.00
CA SER A 68 12.37 -2.20 -1.96
C SER A 68 13.41 -1.08 -1.86
N ALA A 69 13.96 -0.83 -0.67
CA ALA A 69 14.98 0.20 -0.47
C ALA A 69 16.26 -0.11 -1.27
N PHE A 70 16.59 -1.39 -1.44
CA PHE A 70 17.76 -1.84 -2.19
C PHE A 70 17.48 -2.11 -3.66
N THR A 71 16.30 -2.67 -3.98
CA THR A 71 15.98 -3.10 -5.36
C THR A 71 15.23 -2.04 -6.17
N GLY A 72 14.65 -1.03 -5.51
CA GLY A 72 13.76 -0.04 -6.11
C GLY A 72 12.37 -0.58 -6.49
N ASN A 73 12.15 -1.90 -6.37
CA ASN A 73 10.89 -2.55 -6.68
C ASN A 73 9.98 -2.58 -5.45
N ILE A 74 8.67 -2.46 -5.62
CA ILE A 74 7.72 -2.72 -4.52
C ILE A 74 7.00 -4.04 -4.76
N PHE A 75 6.79 -4.80 -3.70
CA PHE A 75 5.89 -5.95 -3.71
C PHE A 75 4.52 -5.55 -3.16
N VAL A 76 3.50 -5.65 -4.01
CA VAL A 76 2.12 -5.37 -3.66
C VAL A 76 1.38 -6.69 -3.45
N GLU A 77 1.10 -7.03 -2.20
CA GLU A 77 0.41 -8.27 -1.84
C GLU A 77 -1.06 -8.25 -2.32
N GLU A 78 -1.48 -9.33 -3.00
CA GLU A 78 -2.87 -9.47 -3.48
C GLU A 78 -3.88 -9.39 -2.34
N LYS A 79 -3.59 -10.07 -1.23
CA LYS A 79 -4.46 -10.08 -0.05
C LYS A 79 -4.67 -8.67 0.50
N ALA A 80 -3.60 -7.87 0.58
CA ALA A 80 -3.66 -6.52 1.10
C ALA A 80 -4.56 -5.64 0.23
N ILE A 81 -4.34 -5.60 -1.10
CA ILE A 81 -5.14 -4.75 -1.99
C ILE A 81 -6.59 -5.21 -2.16
N ARG A 82 -6.89 -6.51 -1.96
CA ARG A 82 -8.26 -7.04 -2.06
C ARG A 82 -9.09 -6.82 -0.79
N ASN A 83 -8.47 -6.96 0.39
CA ASN A 83 -9.21 -6.97 1.65
C ASN A 83 -9.26 -5.60 2.32
N SER A 84 -8.21 -4.79 2.14
CA SER A 84 -8.12 -3.46 2.73
C SER A 84 -9.25 -2.53 2.29
N LYS A 85 -9.85 -1.85 3.26
CA LYS A 85 -10.75 -0.71 3.02
C LYS A 85 -10.01 0.60 2.82
N ALA A 86 -8.68 0.62 2.93
CA ALA A 86 -7.89 1.81 2.67
C ALA A 86 -8.18 2.39 1.28
N HIS A 87 -8.23 3.70 1.19
CA HIS A 87 -8.36 4.40 -0.09
C HIS A 87 -7.02 4.44 -0.82
N LYS A 88 -5.93 4.57 -0.06
CA LYS A 88 -4.58 4.72 -0.58
C LYS A 88 -3.58 3.85 0.16
N PHE A 89 -2.55 3.42 -0.55
CA PHE A 89 -1.41 2.69 -0.03
C PHE A 89 -0.18 3.60 -0.02
N VAL A 90 0.48 3.71 1.13
CA VAL A 90 1.73 4.46 1.30
C VAL A 90 2.88 3.46 1.44
N TYR A 91 3.69 3.37 0.40
CA TYR A 91 4.88 2.51 0.38
C TYR A 91 6.14 3.31 0.73
N GLY A 92 6.80 2.90 1.81
CA GLY A 92 8.12 3.37 2.21
C GLY A 92 9.23 2.67 1.43
N ARG A 93 9.98 3.46 0.66
CA ARG A 93 11.23 3.09 -0.02
C ARG A 93 12.35 4.04 0.42
N LEU A 94 13.27 4.42 -0.50
CA LEU A 94 14.05 5.66 -0.38
C LEU A 94 13.16 6.92 -0.29
N PHE A 95 11.95 6.86 -0.85
CA PHE A 95 10.92 7.90 -0.77
C PHE A 95 9.55 7.28 -0.47
N LEU A 96 8.64 8.09 0.07
CA LEU A 96 7.25 7.69 0.29
C LEU A 96 6.41 7.87 -0.99
N ASN A 97 5.85 6.77 -1.48
CA ASN A 97 5.02 6.72 -2.68
C ASN A 97 3.59 6.37 -2.30
N VAL A 98 2.63 7.13 -2.81
CA VAL A 98 1.20 6.97 -2.55
C VAL A 98 0.53 6.46 -3.80
N PHE A 99 -0.23 5.37 -3.64
CA PHE A 99 -1.05 4.78 -4.69
C PHE A 99 -2.52 4.79 -4.30
N ASP A 100 -3.40 4.97 -5.27
CA ASP A 100 -4.82 4.66 -5.09
C ASP A 100 -5.05 3.15 -5.08
N ARG A 101 -5.78 2.64 -4.08
CA ARG A 101 -6.06 1.19 -3.95
C ARG A 101 -6.75 0.67 -5.21
N GLN A 102 -7.73 1.40 -5.72
CA GLN A 102 -8.49 0.99 -6.90
C GLN A 102 -7.59 0.86 -8.13
N HIS A 103 -6.67 1.80 -8.33
CA HIS A 103 -5.70 1.73 -9.42
C HIS A 103 -4.73 0.55 -9.25
N LEU A 104 -4.27 0.25 -8.04
CA LEU A 104 -3.46 -0.95 -7.77
C LEU A 104 -4.22 -2.24 -8.10
N LEU A 105 -5.52 -2.31 -7.82
CA LEU A 105 -6.36 -3.47 -8.15
C LEU A 105 -6.52 -3.61 -9.67
N GLU A 106 -6.70 -2.51 -10.39
CA GLU A 106 -6.75 -2.50 -11.85
C GLU A 106 -5.42 -2.95 -12.47
N MET A 107 -4.29 -2.47 -11.92
CA MET A 107 -2.97 -2.93 -12.31
C MET A 107 -2.80 -4.43 -12.05
N TYR A 108 -3.20 -4.92 -10.88
CA TYR A 108 -3.12 -6.35 -10.54
C TYR A 108 -3.87 -7.25 -11.52
N HIS A 109 -4.96 -6.75 -12.12
CA HIS A 109 -5.77 -7.48 -13.09
C HIS A 109 -5.44 -7.16 -14.55
N ALA A 110 -4.54 -6.22 -14.81
CA ALA A 110 -4.19 -5.80 -16.15
C ALA A 110 -3.53 -6.94 -16.92
N LYS A 111 -4.05 -7.22 -18.11
CA LYS A 111 -3.51 -8.25 -19.02
C LYS A 111 -3.12 -7.65 -20.35
N GLN A 112 -2.03 -8.17 -20.92
CA GLN A 112 -1.63 -7.89 -22.28
C GLN A 112 -1.99 -9.08 -23.18
N ARG A 113 -2.73 -8.79 -24.26
CA ARG A 113 -3.08 -9.76 -25.28
C ARG A 113 -2.12 -9.64 -26.45
N THR A 114 -1.39 -10.71 -26.74
CA THR A 114 -0.42 -10.79 -27.86
C THR A 114 -0.93 -11.79 -28.89
N ARG A 115 -0.97 -11.39 -30.17
CA ARG A 115 -1.28 -12.29 -31.28
C ARG A 115 -0.06 -13.15 -31.62
N ARG A 116 -0.25 -14.46 -31.74
CA ARG A 116 0.78 -15.42 -32.13
C ARG A 116 0.84 -15.58 -33.65
N ALA A 117 1.95 -16.12 -34.15
CA ALA A 117 2.16 -16.36 -35.58
C ALA A 117 1.14 -17.33 -36.19
N ASP A 118 0.58 -18.24 -35.38
CA ASP A 118 -0.49 -19.17 -35.76
C ASP A 118 -1.88 -18.52 -35.83
N GLY A 119 -1.98 -17.21 -35.60
CA GLY A 119 -3.23 -16.46 -35.61
C GLY A 119 -4.01 -16.50 -34.29
N SER A 120 -3.59 -17.33 -33.31
CA SER A 120 -4.19 -17.39 -31.98
C SER A 120 -3.76 -16.21 -31.09
N TYR A 121 -4.40 -16.06 -29.94
CA TYR A 121 -4.07 -15.03 -28.96
C TYR A 121 -3.61 -15.64 -27.65
N MET A 122 -2.65 -14.98 -27.00
CA MET A 122 -2.21 -15.29 -25.66
C MET A 122 -2.42 -14.08 -24.76
N GLU A 123 -3.05 -14.29 -23.62
CA GLU A 123 -3.10 -13.31 -22.54
C GLU A 123 -2.01 -13.60 -21.53
N ARG A 124 -1.33 -12.55 -21.07
CA ARG A 124 -0.41 -12.60 -19.94
C ARG A 124 -0.70 -11.44 -19.02
N ASP A 125 -0.49 -11.62 -17.73
CA ASP A 125 -0.52 -10.51 -16.78
C ASP A 125 0.49 -9.45 -17.23
N LEU A 126 0.07 -8.19 -17.23
CA LEU A 126 0.88 -7.07 -17.70
C LEU A 126 2.07 -6.83 -16.77
N TYR A 127 1.86 -7.05 -15.47
CA TYR A 127 2.89 -6.93 -14.45
C TYR A 127 3.32 -8.30 -13.95
N ARG A 128 4.54 -8.37 -13.40
CA ARG A 128 5.11 -9.63 -12.92
C ARG A 128 4.45 -10.05 -11.61
N HIS A 129 3.77 -11.19 -11.62
CA HIS A 129 3.23 -11.78 -10.39
C HIS A 129 4.22 -12.78 -9.81
N LEU A 130 4.43 -12.71 -8.51
CA LEU A 130 5.31 -13.59 -7.76
C LEU A 130 4.63 -14.03 -6.47
N THR A 131 5.15 -15.12 -5.92
CA THR A 131 4.83 -15.56 -4.58
C THR A 131 5.94 -15.08 -3.65
N GLY A 132 5.58 -14.32 -2.62
CA GLY A 132 6.52 -13.66 -1.72
C GLY A 132 5.82 -13.04 -0.52
N GLY A 133 6.50 -12.11 0.16
CA GLY A 133 5.98 -11.46 1.37
C GLY A 133 6.48 -12.10 2.66
N ASP A 134 6.54 -11.29 3.71
CA ASP A 134 7.10 -11.66 5.02
C ASP A 134 6.26 -12.73 5.75
N GLN A 135 5.02 -12.97 5.29
CA GLN A 135 4.17 -14.04 5.79
C GLN A 135 3.64 -14.93 4.66
N ALA A 136 3.92 -16.22 4.78
CA ALA A 136 3.15 -17.31 4.17
C ALA A 136 3.06 -17.38 2.63
N SER A 137 4.08 -16.94 1.88
CA SER A 137 4.11 -17.13 0.42
C SER A 137 2.85 -16.52 -0.23
N ASN A 138 2.54 -15.26 0.09
CA ASN A 138 1.42 -14.55 -0.49
C ASN A 138 1.69 -14.25 -1.97
N ARG A 139 0.67 -14.44 -2.81
CA ARG A 139 0.75 -13.96 -4.20
C ARG A 139 0.69 -12.44 -4.20
N GLY A 140 1.48 -11.83 -5.05
CA GLY A 140 1.49 -10.38 -5.24
C GLY A 140 2.07 -9.98 -6.58
N MET A 141 2.01 -8.69 -6.83
CA MET A 141 2.53 -8.05 -8.03
C MET A 141 3.80 -7.29 -7.69
N LEU A 142 4.88 -7.55 -8.43
CA LEU A 142 6.13 -6.83 -8.29
C LEU A 142 6.16 -5.67 -9.29
N LEU A 143 6.29 -4.44 -8.77
CA LEU A 143 6.34 -3.23 -9.58
C LEU A 143 7.75 -2.65 -9.57
N ASP A 144 8.31 -2.42 -10.75
CA ASP A 144 9.63 -1.81 -10.88
C ASP A 144 9.62 -0.29 -10.64
N TRP A 145 10.81 0.30 -10.51
CA TRP A 145 10.95 1.73 -10.24
C TRP A 145 10.18 2.63 -11.23
N LYS A 146 10.24 2.30 -12.53
CA LYS A 146 9.59 3.07 -13.59
C LYS A 146 8.08 3.01 -13.45
N THR A 147 7.57 1.81 -13.20
CA THR A 147 6.14 1.54 -13.00
C THR A 147 5.64 2.26 -11.77
N VAL A 148 6.36 2.21 -10.65
CA VAL A 148 5.97 2.96 -9.46
C VAL A 148 5.93 4.47 -9.76
N LYS A 149 6.99 5.02 -10.36
CA LYS A 149 7.04 6.46 -10.67
C LYS A 149 5.88 6.91 -11.54
N ALA A 150 5.43 6.08 -12.47
CA ALA A 150 4.34 6.39 -13.39
C ALA A 150 2.94 6.25 -12.77
N ASN A 151 2.80 5.44 -11.71
CA ASN A 151 1.50 5.05 -11.16
C ASN A 151 1.29 5.47 -9.69
N SER A 152 2.22 6.24 -9.13
CA SER A 152 2.12 6.78 -7.78
C SER A 152 2.32 8.29 -7.78
N GLN A 153 1.96 8.91 -6.66
CA GLN A 153 2.36 10.28 -6.36
C GLN A 153 3.29 10.31 -5.13
N PRO A 154 4.23 11.25 -5.04
CA PRO A 154 4.98 11.47 -3.82
C PRO A 154 4.07 11.84 -2.63
N PHE A 155 4.39 11.36 -1.43
CA PHE A 155 3.58 11.63 -0.23
C PHE A 155 3.39 13.12 0.08
N TRP A 156 4.38 13.98 -0.21
CA TRP A 156 4.23 15.43 0.00
C TRP A 156 3.11 16.05 -0.85
N VAL A 157 2.77 15.45 -2.00
CA VAL A 157 1.63 15.89 -2.83
C VAL A 157 0.31 15.60 -2.10
N LEU A 158 0.16 14.40 -1.53
CA LEU A 158 -1.00 14.04 -0.70
C LEU A 158 -1.11 14.99 0.50
N SER A 159 -0.01 15.21 1.22
CA SER A 159 0.03 16.11 2.38
C SER A 159 -0.43 17.53 2.04
N LYS A 160 0.02 18.06 0.90
CA LYS A 160 -0.40 19.38 0.40
C LYS A 160 -1.88 19.42 0.02
N GLN A 161 -2.38 18.37 -0.64
CA GLN A 161 -3.81 18.25 -0.95
C GLN A 161 -4.65 18.29 0.33
N LEU A 162 -4.27 17.51 1.34
CA LEU A 162 -4.96 17.45 2.63
C LEU A 162 -4.93 18.78 3.40
N SER A 163 -3.81 19.51 3.35
CA SER A 163 -3.69 20.83 3.98
C SER A 163 -4.54 21.91 3.31
N ASN A 164 -4.72 21.80 1.99
CA ASN A 164 -5.46 22.78 1.18
C ASN A 164 -6.97 22.50 1.12
N SER A 165 -7.43 21.34 1.59
CA SER A 165 -8.85 20.98 1.69
C SER A 165 -9.51 21.44 2.99
N LYS A 166 -8.86 22.34 3.74
CA LYS A 166 -9.45 23.05 4.89
C LYS A 166 -10.39 24.15 4.41
#